data_AF-A0A0J6S4D3-F1
#
_entry.id   AF-A0A0J6S4D3-F1
#
_cell.length_a   1.000
_cell.length_b   1.000
_cell.length_c   1.000
_cell.angle_alpha   90.00
_cell.angle_beta   90.00
_cell.angle_gamma   90.00
#
_symmetry.space_group_name_H-M   'P 1'
#
loop_
_entity.id
_entity.type
_entity.pdbx_description
1 polymer ?
#
loop_
_entity_poly.entity_id
_entity_poly.type
_entity_poly.pdbx_seq_one_letter_code
_entity_poly.pdbx_strand_id
1 'polypeptide(L)' 'MPVYSKWAEAYRKETGNGLNYQSIGSGGGIKQIQAKTVDFGATDAPLKGETLTKDGLVQFPTSLGGGVPA' A
#
# COMPACT_ATOMS: atom_id res chain seq x y z
N MET A 1 -7.29 3.61 1.10
CA MET A 1 -7.48 4.71 0.12
C MET A 1 -8.50 4.34 -0.95
N PRO A 2 -9.34 5.29 -1.39
CA PRO A 2 -10.35 5.07 -2.45
C PRO A 2 -9.78 4.61 -3.80
N VAL A 3 -8.56 5.03 -4.15
CA VAL A 3 -7.93 4.74 -5.44
C VAL A 3 -7.63 3.25 -5.63
N TYR A 4 -7.07 2.57 -4.62
CA TYR A 4 -6.72 1.15 -4.74
C TYR A 4 -7.94 0.25 -4.88
N SER A 5 -9.03 0.54 -4.18
CA SER A 5 -10.27 -0.22 -4.33
C SER A 5 -10.84 -0.09 -5.74
N LYS A 6 -10.75 1.10 -6.36
CA LYS A 6 -11.21 1.32 -7.74
C LYS A 6 -10.30 0.65 -8.77
N TRP A 7 -9.00 0.69 -8.58
CA TRP A 7 -8.06 -0.04 -9.44
C TRP A 7 -8.24 -1.57 -9.31
N ALA A 8 -8.48 -2.09 -8.11
CA ALA A 8 -8.76 -3.51 -7.91
C ALA A 8 -10.01 -3.97 -8.68
N GLU A 9 -11.07 -3.16 -8.65
CA GLU A 9 -12.32 -3.42 -9.38
C GLU A 9 -12.07 -3.49 -10.89
N ALA A 10 -11.38 -2.48 -11.45
CA ALA A 10 -11.06 -2.42 -12.88
C ALA A 10 -10.10 -3.55 -13.30
N TYR A 11 -9.04 -3.77 -12.53
CA TYR A 11 -8.04 -4.80 -12.80
C TYR A 11 -8.66 -6.20 -12.81
N ARG A 12 -9.58 -6.49 -11.87
CA ARG A 12 -10.33 -7.75 -11.87
C ARG A 12 -11.22 -7.88 -13.10
N LYS A 13 -11.88 -6.81 -13.52
CA LYS A 13 -12.74 -6.82 -14.72
C LYS A 13 -11.94 -7.12 -16.00
N GLU A 14 -10.73 -6.58 -16.11
CA GLU A 14 -9.90 -6.72 -17.32
C GLU A 14 -9.07 -8.00 -17.35
N THR A 15 -8.61 -8.47 -16.19
CA THR A 15 -7.65 -9.58 -16.11
C THR A 15 -8.18 -10.83 -15.42
N GLY A 16 -9.29 -10.73 -14.69
CA GLY A 16 -9.80 -11.78 -13.80
C GLY A 16 -9.05 -11.89 -12.46
N ASN A 17 -7.92 -11.19 -12.28
CA ASN A 17 -7.13 -11.27 -11.06
C ASN A 17 -7.77 -10.47 -9.91
N GLY A 18 -7.90 -11.09 -8.75
CA GLY A 18 -8.38 -10.43 -7.54
C GLY A 18 -7.26 -9.67 -6.82
N LEU A 19 -7.54 -8.44 -6.40
CA LEU A 19 -6.69 -7.68 -5.49
C LEU A 19 -7.50 -7.35 -4.24
N ASN A 20 -7.07 -7.87 -3.09
CA ASN A 20 -7.70 -7.58 -1.81
C ASN A 20 -6.90 -6.48 -1.09
N TYR A 21 -7.50 -5.30 -0.92
CA TYR A 21 -6.88 -4.18 -0.22
C TYR A 21 -7.69 -3.81 1.02
N GLN A 22 -7.01 -3.76 2.18
CA GLN A 22 -7.60 -3.38 3.46
C GLN A 22 -7.12 -1.99 3.88
N SER A 23 -8.07 -1.08 4.11
CA SER A 23 -7.77 0.30 4.54
C SER A 23 -7.61 0.39 6.06
N ILE A 24 -6.48 -0.12 6.57
CA ILE A 24 -6.19 -0.19 8.03
C ILE A 24 -5.24 0.91 8.53
N GLY A 25 -4.87 1.85 7.65
CA GLY A 25 -3.92 2.93 7.94
C GLY A 25 -2.45 2.53 7.78
N SER A 26 -1.58 3.52 7.61
CA SER A 26 -0.15 3.36 7.30
C SER A 26 0.59 2.45 8.29
N GLY A 27 0.36 2.64 9.59
CA GLY A 27 1.02 1.84 10.62
C GLY A 27 0.60 0.37 10.60
N GLY A 28 -0.65 0.07 10.24
CA GLY A 28 -1.13 -1.30 10.05
C GLY A 28 -0.48 -1.95 8.83
N GLY A 29 -0.44 -1.23 7.71
CA GLY A 29 0.19 -1.70 6.46
C GLY A 29 1.68 -2.03 6.62
N ILE A 30 2.45 -1.14 7.29
CA ILE A 30 3.88 -1.35 7.56
C ILE A 30 4.09 -2.62 8.41
N LYS A 31 3.33 -2.78 9.50
CA LYS A 31 3.45 -3.96 10.37
C LYS A 31 3.15 -5.26 9.63
N GLN A 32 2.09 -5.29 8.82
CA GLN A 32 1.70 -6.49 8.09
C GLN A 32 2.71 -6.88 6.99
N ILE A 33 3.27 -5.92 6.25
CA ILE A 33 4.28 -6.24 5.22
C ILE A 33 5.60 -6.71 5.84
N GLN A 34 6.02 -6.11 6.96
CA GLN A 34 7.18 -6.57 7.73
C GLN A 34 6.97 -7.97 8.31
N ALA A 35 5.75 -8.28 8.75
CA ALA A 35 5.37 -9.61 9.20
C ALA A 35 5.13 -10.62 8.06
N LYS A 36 5.24 -10.18 6.80
CA LYS A 36 5.00 -11.00 5.59
C LYS A 36 3.62 -11.66 5.54
N THR A 37 2.62 -11.02 6.13
CA THR A 37 1.23 -11.52 6.14
C THR A 37 0.41 -11.01 4.96
N VAL A 38 0.98 -10.09 4.17
CA VAL A 38 0.38 -9.48 2.98
C VAL A 38 1.42 -9.38 1.89
N ASP A 39 0.97 -9.34 0.63
CA ASP A 39 1.85 -9.21 -0.53
C ASP A 39 2.43 -7.80 -0.68
N PHE A 40 1.70 -6.77 -0.21
CA PHE A 40 2.14 -5.38 -0.23
C PHE A 40 1.56 -4.58 0.95
N GLY A 41 2.28 -3.54 1.37
CA GLY A 41 1.81 -2.53 2.32
C GLY A 41 1.63 -1.17 1.63
N ALA A 42 0.85 -0.27 2.24
CA ALA A 42 0.68 1.11 1.77
C ALA A 42 0.89 2.09 2.93
N THR A 43 1.64 3.16 2.69
CA THR A 43 1.93 4.21 3.69
C THR A 43 2.08 5.57 3.02
N ASP A 44 1.51 6.60 3.65
CA ASP A 44 1.76 8.01 3.30
C ASP A 44 3.04 8.55 3.97
N ALA A 45 3.61 7.79 4.90
CA ALA A 45 4.87 8.09 5.58
C ALA A 45 5.98 7.19 5.00
N PRO A 46 6.86 7.70 4.13
CA PRO A 46 7.93 6.91 3.53
C PRO A 46 8.91 6.39 4.59
N LEU A 47 9.29 5.12 4.48
CA LEU A 47 10.28 4.51 5.37
C LEU A 47 11.70 4.96 5.02
N LYS A 48 12.59 4.94 6.01
CA LYS A 48 14.03 5.15 5.80
C LYS A 48 14.62 3.97 5.03
N GLY A 49 15.63 4.24 4.20
CA GLY A 49 16.33 3.22 3.42
C GLY A 49 16.94 2.09 4.26
N GLU A 50 17.40 2.40 5.47
CA GLU A 50 17.92 1.41 6.42
C GLU A 50 16.85 0.38 6.84
N THR A 51 15.63 0.84 7.11
CA THR A 51 14.50 -0.04 7.45
C THR A 51 14.11 -0.89 6.24
N LEU A 52 14.02 -0.29 5.06
CA LEU A 52 13.73 -1.02 3.82
C LEU A 52 14.76 -2.12 3.54
N THR A 53 16.05 -1.79 3.66
CA THR A 53 17.15 -2.75 3.46
C THR A 53 17.10 -3.87 4.49
N LYS A 54 16.91 -3.53 5.77
CA LYS A 54 16.82 -4.50 6.87
C LYS A 54 15.68 -5.49 6.66
N ASP A 55 14.51 -5.01 6.22
CA ASP A 55 13.31 -5.82 6.08
C ASP A 55 13.19 -6.45 4.68
N GLY A 56 14.13 -6.20 3.78
CA GLY A 56 14.14 -6.71 2.41
C GLY A 56 13.00 -6.13 1.55
N LEU A 57 12.62 -4.88 1.80
CA LEU A 57 11.50 -4.21 1.15
C LEU A 57 11.99 -3.21 0.10
N VAL A 58 11.18 -3.05 -0.94
CA VAL A 58 11.32 -1.97 -1.92
C VAL A 58 10.10 -1.06 -1.77
N GLN A 59 10.33 0.25 -1.79
CA GLN A 59 9.27 1.25 -1.72
C GLN A 59 9.26 2.09 -2.99
N PHE A 60 8.07 2.26 -3.58
CA PHE A 60 7.86 3.07 -4.76
C PHE A 60 6.58 3.91 -4.61
N PRO A 61 6.53 5.13 -5.19
CA PRO A 61 5.35 5.98 -5.13
C PRO A 61 4.24 5.43 -6.05
N THR A 62 2.97 5.58 -5.63
CA THR A 62 1.81 5.12 -6.42
C THR A 62 0.86 6.24 -6.83
N SER A 63 0.64 7.22 -5.97
CA SER A 63 -0.20 8.38 -6.25
C SER A 63 0.19 9.55 -5.35
N LEU A 64 -0.18 10.77 -5.75
CA LEU A 64 -0.03 11.97 -4.94
C LEU A 64 -1.43 12.42 -4.49
N GLY A 65 -1.60 12.61 -3.18
CA GLY A 65 -2.83 13.12 -2.57
C GLY A 65 -2.60 14.47 -1.90
N GLY A 66 -3.63 15.32 -1.84
CA GLY A 66 -3.59 16.58 -1.12
C GLY A 66 -4.36 16.51 0.20
N GLY A 67 -3.72 16.91 1.30
CA GLY A 67 -4.42 17.19 2.56
C GLY A 67 -4.87 18.65 2.59
N VAL A 68 -6.17 18.89 2.67
CA VAL A 68 -6.73 20.25 2.78
C VAL A 68 -7.14 20.47 4.23
N PRO A 69 -6.63 21.52 4.93
CA PRO A 69 -7.14 21.90 6.23
C PRO A 69 -8.62 22.29 6.13
N ALA A 70 -9.43 21.88 7.11
CA ALA A 70 -10.83 22.27 7.22
C ALA A 70 -10.98 23.74 7.63
#